data_AF-A0A1B6FUT7-F1
#
_entry.id   AF-A0A1B6FUT7-F1
#
_cell.length_a   1.000
_cell.length_b   1.000
_cell.length_c   1.000
_cell.angle_alpha   90.00
_cell.angle_beta   90.00
_cell.angle_gamma   90.00
#
_symmetry.space_group_name_H-M   'P 1'
#
loop_
_entity.id
_entity.type
_entity.pdbx_description
1 polymer ?
#
loop_
_entity_poly.entity_id
_entity_poly.type
_entity_poly.pdbx_seq_one_letter_code
_entity_poly.pdbx_strand_id
1 'polypeptide(L)'
;LFEMFLSHILNIFETCFPFIQVRKNIKIQPSKDKSWYTPQLESMKNQIIAYRNIFDLTGNNAVFTRLKLMRRQYRCALREAKKQSNVDFIEGSTNKCKAAWTIINKAQ
;
A
#
# COMPACT_ATOMS: atom_id res chain seq x y z
N LEU A 1 46.12 -24.15 0.51
CA LEU A 1 46.64 -23.09 -0.39
C LEU A 1 45.55 -22.08 -0.76
N PHE A 2 44.46 -22.50 -1.41
CA PHE A 2 43.35 -21.60 -1.78
C PHE A 2 42.66 -20.93 -0.58
N GLU A 3 42.41 -21.67 0.50
CA GLU A 3 41.81 -21.13 1.73
C GLU A 3 42.67 -20.05 2.40
N MET A 4 44.00 -20.23 2.39
CA MET A 4 44.93 -19.25 2.93
C MET A 4 44.96 -17.98 2.07
N PHE A 5 44.89 -18.14 0.75
CA PHE A 5 44.78 -17.03 -0.20
C PHE A 5 43.49 -16.22 0.01
N LEU A 6 42.34 -16.89 0.14
CA LEU A 6 41.06 -16.24 0.43
C LEU A 6 41.09 -15.53 1.79
N SER A 7 41.64 -16.16 2.82
CA SER A 7 41.77 -15.56 4.14
C SER A 7 42.60 -14.28 4.11
N HIS A 8 43.67 -14.26 3.31
CA HIS A 8 44.51 -13.08 3.15
C HIS A 8 43.79 -11.95 2.42
N ILE A 9 43.02 -12.27 1.37
CA ILE A 9 42.20 -11.29 0.65
C ILE A 9 41.12 -10.71 1.55
N LEU A 10 40.41 -11.53 2.32
CA LEU A 10 39.36 -11.07 3.23
C LEU A 10 39.93 -10.14 4.30
N ASN A 11 41.11 -10.46 4.83
CA ASN A 11 41.78 -9.62 5.82
C ASN A 11 42.18 -8.24 5.25
N ILE A 12 42.70 -8.21 4.01
CA ILE A 12 42.95 -6.94 3.31
C ILE A 12 41.65 -6.17 3.08
N PHE A 13 40.58 -6.86 2.69
CA PHE A 13 39.26 -6.25 2.48
C PHE A 13 38.71 -5.62 3.76
N GLU A 14 38.77 -6.32 4.90
CA GLU A 14 38.30 -5.80 6.19
C GLU A 14 39.14 -4.62 6.68
N THR A 15 40.46 -4.64 6.41
CA THR A 15 41.37 -3.57 6.81
C THR A 15 41.18 -2.30 5.97
N CYS A 16 41.05 -2.47 4.65
CA CYS A 16 40.92 -1.35 3.71
C CYS A 16 39.48 -0.81 3.59
N PHE A 17 38.48 -1.65 3.83
CA PHE A 17 37.06 -1.33 3.75
C PHE A 17 36.36 -1.65 5.08
N PRO A 18 36.69 -0.94 6.17
CA PRO A 18 36.07 -1.20 7.46
C PRO A 18 34.56 -1.04 7.34
N PHE A 19 33.82 -2.01 7.87
CA PHE A 19 32.36 -2.00 7.86
C PHE A 19 31.85 -0.79 8.66
N ILE A 20 31.50 0.29 7.97
CA ILE A 20 30.90 1.46 8.62
C ILE A 20 29.46 1.11 8.98
N GLN A 21 29.18 0.98 10.27
CA GLN A 21 27.80 0.91 10.76
C GLN A 21 27.16 2.29 10.62
N VAL A 22 26.53 2.54 9.48
CA VAL A 22 25.70 3.72 9.29
C VAL A 22 24.48 3.57 10.18
N ARG A 23 24.36 4.41 11.21
CA ARG A 23 23.14 4.54 11.99
C ARG A 23 22.02 4.96 11.03
N LYS A 24 21.19 4.00 10.62
CA LYS A 24 19.95 4.32 9.91
C LYS A 24 19.13 5.14 10.90
N ASN A 25 18.99 6.44 10.64
CA ASN A 25 17.89 7.21 11.21
C ASN A 25 16.62 6.59 10.65
N ILE A 26 16.13 5.53 11.31
CA ILE A 26 14.86 4.92 11.03
C ILE A 26 13.85 5.98 11.45
N LYS A 27 13.47 6.83 10.50
CA LYS A 27 12.21 7.57 10.62
C LYS A 27 11.16 6.48 10.76
N ILE A 28 10.65 6.31 11.97
CA ILE A 28 9.48 5.46 12.23
C ILE A 28 8.39 6.07 11.36
N GLN A 29 8.21 5.51 10.17
CA GLN A 29 7.06 5.88 9.36
C GLN A 29 5.86 5.36 10.14
N PRO A 30 4.84 6.21 10.39
CA PRO A 30 3.59 5.71 10.95
C PRO A 30 3.14 4.54 10.07
N SER A 31 2.69 3.46 10.72
CA SER A 31 2.25 2.25 10.02
C SER A 31 1.36 2.65 8.85
N LYS A 32 1.61 2.06 7.68
CA LYS A 32 0.75 2.22 6.50
C LYS A 32 -0.58 1.49 6.70
N ASP A 33 -1.17 1.60 7.88
CA ASP A 33 -2.54 1.19 8.08
C ASP A 33 -3.38 2.04 7.13
N LYS A 34 -4.01 1.37 6.17
CA LYS A 34 -4.95 2.01 5.26
C LYS A 34 -6.18 2.33 6.09
N SER A 35 -6.12 3.41 6.87
CA SER A 35 -7.22 3.90 7.70
C SER A 35 -8.53 4.04 6.92
N TRP A 36 -8.43 4.31 5.61
CA TRP A 36 -9.55 4.43 4.70
C TRP A 36 -10.14 3.10 4.20
N TYR A 37 -9.47 1.95 4.39
CA TYR A 37 -9.94 0.67 3.87
C TYR A 37 -10.87 -0.02 4.87
N THR A 38 -12.17 0.03 4.59
CA THR A 38 -13.20 -0.47 5.50
C THR A 38 -13.56 -1.94 5.24
N PRO A 39 -14.08 -2.67 6.24
CA PRO A 39 -14.61 -4.04 6.05
C PRO A 39 -15.70 -4.12 4.98
N GLN A 40 -16.45 -3.03 4.78
CA GLN A 40 -17.45 -2.94 3.71
C GLN A 40 -16.81 -3.00 2.32
N LEU A 41 -15.69 -2.30 2.10
CA LEU A 41 -14.94 -2.36 0.84
C LEU A 41 -14.37 -3.76 0.58
N GLU A 42 -13.92 -4.44 1.63
CA GLU A 42 -13.48 -5.83 1.54
C GLU A 42 -14.63 -6.77 1.14
N SER A 43 -15.79 -6.62 1.76
CA SER A 43 -16.99 -7.37 1.38
C SER A 43 -17.37 -7.15 -0.09
N MET A 44 -17.37 -5.90 -0.56
CA MET A 44 -17.62 -5.57 -1.98
C MET A 44 -16.60 -6.24 -2.91
N LYS A 45 -15.30 -6.22 -2.55
CA LYS A 45 -14.25 -6.88 -3.32
C LYS A 45 -14.49 -8.39 -3.39
N ASN A 46 -14.84 -9.02 -2.28
CA ASN A 46 -15.11 -10.46 -2.22
C ASN A 46 -16.32 -10.84 -3.08
N GLN A 47 -17.38 -10.02 -3.06
CA GLN A 47 -18.54 -10.21 -3.94
C GLN A 47 -18.14 -10.11 -5.42
N ILE A 48 -17.30 -9.14 -5.80
CA ILE A 48 -16.82 -9.02 -7.18
C ILE A 48 -16.03 -10.25 -7.61
N ILE A 49 -15.19 -10.81 -6.74
CA ILE A 49 -14.43 -12.04 -7.01
C ILE A 49 -15.39 -13.22 -7.20
N ALA A 50 -16.37 -13.39 -6.30
CA ALA A 50 -17.36 -14.45 -6.42
C ALA A 50 -18.16 -14.37 -7.72
N TYR A 51 -18.65 -13.18 -8.09
CA TYR A 51 -19.37 -12.97 -9.36
C TYR A 51 -18.48 -13.19 -10.59
N ARG A 52 -17.19 -12.87 -10.49
CA ARG A 52 -16.24 -13.17 -11.56
C ARG A 52 -16.11 -14.67 -11.75
N ASN A 53 -15.95 -15.43 -10.68
CA ASN A 53 -15.86 -16.89 -10.74
C ASN A 53 -17.13 -17.51 -11.34
N ILE A 54 -18.32 -17.03 -10.93
CA ILE A 54 -19.60 -17.48 -11.50
C ILE A 54 -19.67 -17.17 -13.00
N PHE A 55 -19.25 -15.98 -13.42
CA PHE A 55 -19.23 -15.62 -14.84
C PHE A 55 -18.28 -16.51 -15.63
N ASP A 56 -17.07 -16.75 -15.11
CA ASP A 56 -16.06 -17.57 -15.77
C ASP A 56 -16.53 -19.05 -15.92
N LEU A 57 -17.39 -19.54 -15.02
CA LEU A 57 -18.00 -20.88 -15.09
C LEU A 57 -19.24 -20.95 -16.00
N THR A 58 -20.05 -19.89 -16.05
CA THR A 58 -21.38 -19.93 -16.71
C THR A 58 -21.45 -19.22 -18.04
N GLY A 59 -20.54 -18.29 -18.33
CA GLY A 59 -20.60 -17.43 -19.52
C GLY A 59 -21.83 -16.51 -19.57
N ASN A 60 -22.60 -16.39 -18.49
CA ASN A 60 -23.89 -15.71 -18.51
C ASN A 60 -23.75 -14.17 -18.58
N ASN A 61 -24.30 -13.57 -19.63
CA ASN A 61 -24.28 -12.12 -19.86
C ASN A 61 -24.98 -11.29 -18.77
N ALA A 62 -25.98 -11.82 -18.08
CA ALA A 62 -26.63 -11.14 -16.96
C ALA A 62 -25.65 -10.98 -15.78
N VAL A 63 -24.88 -12.04 -15.48
CA VAL A 63 -23.83 -12.03 -14.45
C VAL A 63 -22.73 -11.03 -14.82
N PHE A 64 -22.35 -10.97 -16.10
CA PHE A 64 -21.38 -10.00 -16.60
C PHE A 64 -21.84 -8.54 -16.41
N THR A 65 -23.09 -8.26 -16.73
CA THR A 65 -23.68 -6.92 -16.55
C THR A 65 -23.69 -6.53 -15.07
N ARG A 66 -24.06 -7.46 -14.19
CA ARG A 66 -24.01 -7.25 -12.74
C ARG A 66 -22.59 -7.02 -12.24
N LEU A 67 -21.62 -7.79 -12.72
CA LEU A 67 -20.20 -7.64 -12.39
C LEU A 67 -19.66 -6.26 -12.79
N LYS A 68 -20.04 -5.74 -13.97
CA LYS A 68 -19.69 -4.37 -14.39
C LYS A 68 -20.22 -3.32 -13.43
N LEU A 69 -21.49 -3.44 -13.03
CA LEU A 69 -22.12 -2.53 -12.07
C LEU A 69 -21.41 -2.57 -10.72
N MET A 70 -21.16 -3.76 -10.17
CA MET A 70 -20.48 -3.93 -8.88
C MET A 70 -19.07 -3.34 -8.90
N ARG A 71 -18.32 -3.53 -9.99
CA ARG A 71 -17.00 -2.90 -10.16
C ARG A 71 -17.08 -1.38 -10.18
N ARG A 72 -18.11 -0.80 -10.81
CA ARG A 72 -18.33 0.65 -10.80
C ARG A 72 -18.63 1.14 -9.39
N GLN A 73 -19.57 0.50 -8.70
CA GLN A 73 -19.95 0.84 -7.33
C GLN A 73 -18.74 0.75 -6.38
N TYR A 74 -17.94 -0.30 -6.48
CA TYR A 74 -16.72 -0.45 -5.69
C TYR A 74 -15.70 0.66 -5.95
N ARG A 75 -15.48 1.06 -7.20
CA ARG A 75 -14.60 2.20 -7.52
C ARG A 75 -15.12 3.52 -6.94
N CYS A 76 -16.43 3.75 -6.96
CA CYS A 76 -17.05 4.92 -6.33
C CYS A 76 -16.84 4.88 -4.81
N ALA A 77 -17.17 3.76 -4.17
CA ALA A 77 -16.99 3.58 -2.72
C ALA A 77 -15.52 3.76 -2.29
N LEU A 78 -14.56 3.26 -3.07
CA LEU A 78 -13.13 3.47 -2.83
C LEU A 78 -12.74 4.96 -2.86
N ARG A 79 -13.29 5.73 -3.79
CA ARG A 79 -13.00 7.16 -3.90
C ARG A 79 -13.59 7.91 -2.71
N GLU A 80 -14.83 7.61 -2.34
CA GLU A 80 -15.48 8.22 -1.18
C GLU A 80 -14.77 7.88 0.12
N ALA A 81 -14.39 6.62 0.35
CA ALA A 81 -13.68 6.23 1.57
C ALA A 81 -12.32 6.93 1.72
N LYS A 82 -11.57 7.08 0.61
CA LYS A 82 -10.31 7.85 0.61
C LYS A 82 -10.54 9.33 0.86
N LYS A 83 -11.57 9.91 0.22
CA LYS A 83 -11.95 11.31 0.43
C LYS A 83 -12.34 11.55 1.88
N GLN A 84 -13.18 10.69 2.46
CA GLN A 84 -13.63 10.80 3.83
C GLN A 84 -12.44 10.70 4.79
N SER A 85 -11.55 9.72 4.62
CA SER A 85 -10.35 9.61 5.46
C SER A 85 -9.44 10.85 5.38
N ASN A 86 -9.40 11.53 4.23
CA ASN A 86 -8.67 12.80 4.11
C ASN A 86 -9.39 13.92 4.87
N VAL A 87 -10.72 13.99 4.79
CA VAL A 87 -11.54 14.93 5.56
C VAL A 87 -11.33 14.72 7.06
N ASP A 88 -11.48 13.49 7.53
CA ASP A 88 -11.30 13.12 8.94
C ASP A 88 -9.88 13.50 9.44
N PHE A 89 -8.86 13.27 8.61
CA PHE A 89 -7.48 13.65 8.92
C PHE A 89 -7.29 15.18 9.03
N ILE A 90 -7.92 15.96 8.15
CA ILE A 90 -7.85 17.43 8.20
C ILE A 90 -8.62 17.96 9.40
N GLU A 91 -9.82 17.44 9.65
CA GLU A 91 -10.69 17.89 10.73
C GLU A 91 -10.13 17.56 12.11
N GLY A 92 -9.51 16.38 12.27
CA GLY A 92 -8.83 15.97 13.50
C GLY A 92 -7.49 16.65 13.75
N SER A 93 -6.94 17.40 12.79
CA SER A 93 -5.66 18.09 12.94
C SER A 93 -5.82 19.46 13.61
N THR A 94 -4.93 19.76 14.56
CA THR A 94 -4.81 21.10 15.16
C THR A 94 -4.49 22.17 14.11
N ASN A 95 -3.73 21.82 13.06
CA ASN A 95 -3.42 22.72 11.94
C ASN A 95 -3.98 22.13 10.63
N LYS A 96 -5.18 22.58 10.27
CA LYS A 96 -5.94 22.11 9.10
C LYS A 96 -5.22 22.43 7.77
N CYS A 97 -4.67 23.63 7.65
CA CYS A 97 -3.97 24.06 6.43
C CYS A 97 -2.73 23.21 6.16
N LYS A 98 -1.92 22.94 7.19
CA LYS A 98 -0.75 22.06 7.07
C LYS A 98 -1.15 20.62 6.75
N ALA A 99 -2.23 20.12 7.36
CA ALA A 99 -2.77 18.79 7.06
C ALA A 99 -3.23 18.67 5.60
N ALA A 100 -3.97 19.65 5.10
CA ALA A 100 -4.41 19.71 3.70
C ALA A 100 -3.21 19.73 2.72
N TRP A 101 -2.21 20.58 2.97
CA TRP A 101 -0.97 20.60 2.18
C TRP A 101 -0.22 19.27 2.20
N THR A 102 -0.22 18.58 3.34
CA THR A 102 0.39 17.25 3.46
C THR A 102 -0.31 16.22 2.57
N ILE A 103 -1.63 16.30 2.40
CA ILE A 103 -2.38 15.43 1.48
C ILE A 103 -2.04 15.77 0.03
N ILE A 104 -2.03 17.05 -0.34
CA ILE A 104 -1.73 17.51 -1.71
C ILE A 104 -0.34 17.06 -2.13
N ASN A 105 0.67 17.27 -1.27
CA ASN A 105 2.05 16.89 -1.56
C ASN A 105 2.27 15.37 -1.67
N LYS A 106 1.38 14.55 -1.12
CA LYS A 106 1.42 13.08 -1.27
C LYS A 106 0.73 12.58 -2.55
N ALA A 107 -0.06 13.43 -3.21
CA ALA A 107 -0.86 13.07 -4.38
C ALA A 107 -0.20 13.42 -5.72
N GLN A 108 0.83 14.28 -5.71
CA GLN A 108 1.75 14.51 -6.83
C GLN A 108 2.79 13.39 -6.92
#